data_AF-A0A529IE88-F1
#
_entry.id   AF-A0A529IE88-F1
#
_cell.length_a   1.000
_cell.length_b   1.000
_cell.length_c   1.000
_cell.angle_alpha   90.00
_cell.angle_beta   90.00
_cell.angle_gamma   90.00
#
_symmetry.space_group_name_H-M   'P 1'
#
loop_
_entity.id
_entity.type
_entity.pdbx_description
1 polymer ?
#
loop_
_entity_poly.entity_id
_entity_poly.type
_entity_poly.pdbx_seq_one_letter_code
_entity_poly.pdbx_strand_id
1 'polypeptide(L)'
;ILDTPEKVARAAKMGIADPKRVYQAKDMARGDVLFAATGVTDGNMLDGVKFGRTYITTHTIVLRSSSRTVREIKARHQDLEKF
;
A
#
# COMPACT_ATOMS: atom_id res chain seq x y z
N ILE A 1 20.20 1.25 -7.41
CA ILE A 1 18.98 0.42 -7.69
C ILE A 1 19.24 -0.51 -8.87
N LEU A 2 19.65 -0.01 -10.04
CA LEU A 2 20.12 -0.83 -11.17
C LEU A 2 21.65 -0.76 -11.27
N ASP A 3 22.33 -1.27 -10.25
CA ASP A 3 23.78 -1.16 -10.03
C ASP A 3 24.58 -2.37 -10.57
N THR A 4 23.91 -3.41 -11.05
CA THR A 4 24.56 -4.57 -11.67
C THR A 4 24.10 -4.78 -13.11
N PRO A 5 24.94 -5.36 -14.00
CA PRO A 5 24.55 -5.68 -15.37
C PRO A 5 23.31 -6.57 -15.45
N GLU A 6 23.16 -7.50 -14.50
CA GLU A 6 22.00 -8.39 -14.41
C GLU A 6 20.70 -7.62 -14.14
N LYS A 7 20.73 -6.65 -13.21
CA LYS A 7 19.56 -5.80 -12.91
C LYS A 7 19.19 -4.93 -14.10
N VAL A 8 20.18 -4.37 -14.82
CA VAL A 8 19.95 -3.58 -16.04
C VAL A 8 19.32 -4.45 -17.14
N ALA A 9 19.85 -5.65 -17.38
CA ALA A 9 19.30 -6.57 -18.36
C ALA A 9 17.85 -6.98 -18.02
N ARG A 10 17.54 -7.18 -16.74
CA ARG A 10 16.19 -7.48 -16.26
C ARG A 10 15.23 -6.31 -16.49
N ALA A 11 15.66 -5.08 -16.18
CA ALA A 11 14.85 -3.88 -16.40
C ALA A 11 14.51 -3.70 -17.90
N ALA A 12 15.48 -3.92 -18.79
CA ALA A 12 15.25 -3.88 -20.23
C ALA A 12 14.21 -4.93 -20.68
N LYS A 13 14.30 -6.16 -20.16
CA LYS A 13 13.28 -7.22 -20.42
C LYS A 13 11.89 -6.86 -19.93
N MET A 14 11.78 -6.01 -18.90
CA MET A 14 10.50 -5.51 -18.37
C MET A 14 9.99 -4.27 -19.11
N GLY A 15 10.65 -3.84 -20.20
CA GLY A 15 10.23 -2.69 -21.01
C GLY A 15 10.71 -1.33 -20.49
N ILE A 16 11.66 -1.31 -19.55
CA ILE A 16 12.27 -0.06 -19.08
C ILE A 16 13.37 0.35 -20.07
N ALA A 17 13.04 1.28 -20.97
CA ALA A 17 13.94 1.76 -22.01
C ALA A 17 15.04 2.71 -21.49
N ASP A 18 14.71 3.57 -20.52
CA ASP A 18 15.65 4.50 -19.89
C ASP A 18 15.76 4.22 -18.38
N PRO A 19 16.82 3.50 -17.95
CA PRO A 19 17.10 3.22 -16.54
C PRO A 19 17.35 4.45 -15.67
N LYS A 20 17.68 5.60 -16.26
CA LYS A 20 17.99 6.85 -15.54
C LYS A 20 16.79 7.80 -15.46
N ARG A 21 15.66 7.44 -16.05
CA ARG A 21 14.46 8.25 -16.01
C ARG A 21 14.01 8.48 -14.57
N VAL A 22 13.73 9.74 -14.25
CA VAL A 22 13.08 10.13 -12.99
C VAL A 22 11.57 10.01 -13.15
N TYR A 23 10.94 9.18 -12.32
CA TYR A 23 9.49 8.97 -12.33
C TYR A 23 8.83 9.87 -11.27
N GLN A 24 7.82 10.64 -11.69
CA GLN A 24 6.93 11.35 -10.77
C GLN A 24 5.84 10.40 -10.25
N ALA A 25 5.11 10.79 -9.20
CA ALA A 25 3.99 9.97 -8.68
C ALA A 25 2.95 9.63 -9.78
N LYS A 26 2.61 10.64 -10.61
CA LYS A 26 1.74 10.46 -11.78
C LYS A 26 2.35 9.61 -12.89
N ASP A 27 3.65 9.29 -12.83
CA ASP A 27 4.24 8.34 -13.77
C ASP A 27 4.06 6.90 -13.31
N MET A 28 4.03 6.68 -11.99
CA MET A 28 3.94 5.37 -11.34
C MET A 28 2.50 4.90 -11.15
N ALA A 29 1.56 5.81 -10.87
CA ALA A 29 0.14 5.50 -10.72
C ALA A 29 -0.69 6.50 -11.54
N ARG A 30 -1.50 6.00 -12.49
CA ARG A 30 -2.27 6.79 -13.46
C ARG A 30 -3.69 6.28 -13.59
N GLY A 31 -4.60 7.15 -14.04
CA GLY A 31 -6.02 6.83 -14.21
C GLY A 31 -6.79 6.92 -12.91
N ASP A 32 -7.85 6.10 -12.77
CA ASP A 32 -8.59 5.95 -11.52
C ASP A 32 -7.87 4.98 -10.57
N VAL A 33 -7.15 5.56 -9.61
CA VAL A 33 -6.38 4.87 -8.59
C VAL A 33 -7.18 4.72 -7.31
N LEU A 34 -7.14 3.52 -6.72
CA LEU A 34 -7.61 3.21 -5.37
C LEU A 34 -6.43 2.71 -4.53
N PHE A 35 -6.33 3.21 -3.30
CA PHE A 35 -5.32 2.80 -2.32
C PHE A 35 -6.01 2.34 -1.05
N ALA A 36 -5.53 1.24 -0.47
CA ALA A 36 -5.95 0.78 0.84
C ALA A 36 -4.74 0.28 1.62
N ALA A 37 -4.66 0.62 2.91
CA ALA A 37 -3.62 0.14 3.80
C ALA A 37 -4.17 -0.06 5.20
N THR A 38 -3.74 -1.14 5.86
CA THR A 38 -4.13 -1.50 7.24
C THR A 38 -2.88 -1.57 8.10
N GLY A 39 -2.92 -0.98 9.29
CA GLY A 39 -1.81 -1.03 10.24
C GLY A 39 -1.65 -2.42 10.83
N VAL A 40 -0.44 -2.97 10.75
CA VAL A 40 -0.08 -4.25 11.40
C VAL A 40 0.47 -4.00 12.80
N THR A 41 1.47 -3.13 12.90
CA THR A 41 1.99 -2.56 14.15
C THR A 41 1.66 -1.08 14.21
N ASP A 42 1.65 -0.50 15.42
CA ASP A 42 1.42 0.93 15.60
C ASP A 42 2.46 1.73 14.80
N GLY A 43 1.97 2.64 13.96
CA GLY A 43 2.78 3.53 13.15
C GLY A 43 2.18 4.93 13.11
N ASN A 44 2.92 5.86 12.51
CA ASN A 44 2.52 7.27 12.47
C ASN A 44 1.20 7.53 11.73
N MET A 45 0.78 6.60 10.86
CA MET A 45 -0.41 6.78 10.01
C MET A 45 -1.59 5.91 10.45
N LEU A 46 -1.33 4.70 10.95
CA LEU A 46 -2.37 3.72 11.29
C LEU A 46 -1.98 3.00 12.58
N ASP A 47 -2.98 2.75 13.40
CA ASP A 47 -2.82 1.89 14.58
C ASP A 47 -2.62 0.44 14.11
N GLY A 48 -1.79 -0.30 14.85
CA GLY A 48 -1.59 -1.72 14.64
C GLY A 48 -2.81 -2.55 15.01
N VAL A 49 -2.75 -3.84 14.67
CA VAL A 49 -3.79 -4.79 15.05
C VAL A 49 -3.78 -4.97 16.57
N LYS A 50 -4.95 -4.85 17.19
CA LYS A 50 -5.12 -5.04 18.65
C LYS A 50 -6.00 -6.26 18.90
N PHE A 51 -5.41 -7.28 19.51
CA PHE A 51 -6.10 -8.50 19.92
C PHE A 51 -6.71 -8.29 21.31
N GLY A 52 -8.03 -8.07 21.35
CA GLY A 52 -8.79 -8.01 22.59
C GLY A 52 -9.35 -9.38 22.98
N ARG A 53 -9.98 -9.45 24.16
CA ARG A 53 -10.60 -10.69 24.67
C ARG A 53 -11.82 -11.15 23.86
N THR A 54 -12.53 -10.21 23.25
CA THR A 54 -13.82 -10.48 22.57
C THR A 54 -13.85 -10.05 21.11
N TYR A 55 -12.89 -9.24 20.67
CA TYR A 55 -12.75 -8.82 19.29
C TYR A 55 -11.32 -8.38 18.99
N ILE A 56 -10.96 -8.45 17.71
CA ILE A 56 -9.74 -7.88 17.15
C ILE A 56 -10.07 -6.53 16.52
N THR A 57 -9.24 -5.51 16.74
CA THR A 57 -9.39 -4.21 16.09
C THR A 57 -8.34 -4.00 15.03
N THR A 58 -8.74 -3.46 13.88
CA THR A 58 -7.85 -3.04 12.79
C THR A 58 -8.13 -1.59 12.42
N HIS A 59 -7.11 -0.87 11.98
CA HIS A 59 -7.21 0.50 11.51
C HIS A 59 -6.74 0.56 10.04
N THR A 60 -7.65 0.91 9.14
CA THR A 60 -7.44 0.95 7.69
C THR A 60 -7.73 2.34 7.12
N ILE A 61 -6.92 2.80 6.18
CA ILE A 61 -7.25 3.95 5.32
C ILE A 61 -7.56 3.47 3.91
N VAL A 62 -8.59 4.06 3.29
CA VAL A 62 -8.94 3.85 1.88
C VAL A 62 -9.05 5.20 1.17
N LEU A 63 -8.36 5.35 0.04
CA LEU A 63 -8.39 6.54 -0.80
C LEU A 63 -8.80 6.18 -2.22
N ARG A 64 -9.57 7.05 -2.87
CA ARG A 64 -9.88 6.93 -4.30
C ARG A 64 -9.68 8.25 -5.02
N SER A 65 -8.88 8.24 -6.08
CA SER A 65 -8.48 9.43 -6.82
C SER A 65 -9.66 10.11 -7.54
N SER A 66 -10.54 9.33 -8.18
CA SER A 66 -11.70 9.86 -8.92
C SER A 66 -12.72 10.57 -8.04
N SER A 67 -13.00 10.04 -6.84
CA SER A 67 -13.94 10.66 -5.90
C SER A 67 -13.28 11.61 -4.91
N ARG A 68 -11.94 11.63 -4.87
CA ARG A 68 -11.12 12.34 -3.87
C ARG A 68 -11.51 12.02 -2.42
N THR A 69 -12.14 10.87 -2.19
CA THR A 69 -12.61 10.48 -0.88
C THR A 69 -11.49 9.81 -0.12
N VAL A 70 -11.36 10.17 1.16
CA VAL A 70 -10.53 9.47 2.15
C VAL A 70 -11.46 8.85 3.18
N ARG A 71 -11.29 7.56 3.45
CA ARG A 71 -12.03 6.84 4.48
C ARG A 71 -11.05 6.27 5.48
N GLU A 72 -11.20 6.66 6.73
CA GLU A 72 -10.57 6.00 7.86
C GLU A 72 -11.56 5.00 8.45
N ILE A 73 -11.14 3.74 8.58
CA ILE A 73 -12.00 2.62 8.96
C ILE A 73 -11.37 1.93 10.16
N LYS A 74 -12.06 1.99 11.30
CA LYS A 74 -11.75 1.20 12.50
C LYS A 74 -12.76 0.06 12.60
N ALA A 75 -12.30 -1.15 12.31
CA ALA A 75 -13.15 -2.34 12.27
C ALA A 75 -12.92 -3.23 13.49
N ARG A 76 -14.00 -3.83 14.00
CA ARG A 76 -13.98 -4.86 15.03
C ARG A 76 -14.35 -6.21 14.43
N HIS A 77 -13.49 -7.19 14.58
CA HIS A 77 -13.67 -8.56 14.10
C HIS A 77 -13.98 -9.46 15.30
N GLN A 78 -15.13 -10.13 15.30
CA GLN A 78 -15.58 -10.97 16.43
C GLN A 78 -15.00 -12.40 16.39
N ASP A 79 -14.63 -12.86 15.20
CA ASP A 79 -13.98 -14.16 15.01
C ASP A 79 -12.48 -14.00 15.29
N LEU A 80 -12.04 -14.54 16.42
CA LEU A 80 -10.67 -14.42 16.92
C LEU A 80 -9.71 -15.40 16.26
N GLU A 81 -10.21 -16.45 15.59
CA GLU A 81 -9.38 -17.47 14.94
C GLU A 81 -9.05 -17.12 13.49
N LYS A 82 -9.68 -16.07 12.96
CA LYS A 82 -9.56 -15.65 11.56
C LYS A 82 -8.21 -15.02 11.19
N PHE A 83 -7.35 -14.72 12.17
CA PHE A 83 -6.08 -14.00 11.99
C PHE A 83 -4.93 -14.67 12.74
#